data_AF-A0A7V5NXY7-F1
#
_entry.id   AF-A0A7V5NXY7-F1
#
_cell.length_a   1.000
_cell.length_b   1.000
_cell.length_c   1.000
_cell.angle_alpha   90.00
_cell.angle_beta   90.00
_cell.angle_gamma   90.00
#
_symmetry.space_group_name_H-M   'P 1'
#
loop_
_entity.id
_entity.type
_entity.pdbx_description
1 polymer ?
#
loop_
_entity_poly.entity_id
_entity_poly.type
_entity_poly.pdbx_seq_one_letter_code
_entity_poly.pdbx_strand_id
1 'polypeptide(L)'
;MSRKVCILLGLLFLVKAQAWAADYRPEKPFPGSPVLFSFREKVKKLTFLGRTFYPFAFQGRYCVLAAIPLWTSPGRYPVAVFFTGGKKEFSLEV
;
A
#
# COMPACT_ATOMS: atom_id res chain seq x y z
N MET A 1 -0.47 27.56 46.15
CA MET A 1 -0.90 26.90 44.89
C MET A 1 -0.34 25.49 44.85
N SER A 2 -1.22 24.49 44.83
CA SER A 2 -0.92 23.11 45.26
C SER A 2 -0.32 22.27 44.13
N ARG A 3 0.90 21.74 44.34
CA ARG A 3 1.68 20.90 43.41
C ARG A 3 0.95 19.64 42.90
N LYS A 4 -0.18 19.29 43.51
CA LYS A 4 -0.98 18.10 43.17
C LYS A 4 -1.77 18.25 41.86
N VAL A 5 -2.06 19.47 41.41
CA VAL A 5 -2.88 19.71 40.20
C VAL A 5 -2.08 19.48 38.91
N CYS A 6 -0.77 19.76 38.89
CA CYS A 6 0.05 19.59 37.69
C CYS A 6 0.26 18.12 37.28
N ILE A 7 0.21 17.18 38.22
CA ILE A 7 0.45 15.75 37.94
C ILE A 7 -0.76 15.12 37.25
N LEU A 8 -1.98 15.59 37.56
CA LEU A 8 -3.22 15.05 36.98
C LEU A 8 -3.41 15.46 35.50
N LEU A 9 -2.96 16.67 35.13
CA LEU A 9 -3.02 17.15 33.75
C LEU A 9 -1.98 16.49 32.84
N GLY A 10 -0.79 16.15 33.38
CA GLY A 10 0.23 15.42 32.63
C GLY A 10 -0.19 14.00 32.24
N LEU A 11 -0.94 13.32 33.13
CA LEU A 11 -1.40 11.95 32.87
C LEU A 11 -2.48 11.87 31.78
N LEU A 12 -3.35 12.88 31.67
CA LEU A 12 -4.40 12.95 30.65
C LEU A 12 -3.86 13.18 29.23
N PHE A 13 -2.67 13.78 29.11
CA PHE A 13 -2.02 13.98 27.81
C PHE A 13 -1.30 12.72 27.29
N LEU A 14 -0.90 11.79 28.16
CA LEU A 14 -0.26 10.54 27.74
C LEU A 14 -1.23 9.58 27.05
N VAL A 15 -2.52 9.59 27.42
CA VAL A 15 -3.50 8.62 26.92
C VAL A 15 -4.00 8.96 25.50
N LYS A 16 -3.89 10.22 25.06
CA LYS A 16 -4.40 10.63 23.73
C LYS A 16 -3.45 10.32 22.57
N ALA A 17 -2.18 10.00 22.81
CA ALA A 17 -1.23 9.72 21.73
C ALA A 17 -1.41 8.31 21.12
N GLN A 18 -2.14 7.41 21.77
CA GLN A 18 -2.14 5.98 21.44
C GLN A 18 -3.41 5.47 20.75
N ALA A 19 -4.35 6.35 20.37
CA ALA A 19 -5.65 5.97 19.82
C ALA A 19 -5.78 6.10 18.28
N TRP A 20 -4.71 6.46 17.56
CA TRP A 20 -4.76 6.70 16.10
C TRP A 20 -3.85 5.78 15.28
N ALA A 21 -3.40 4.66 15.86
CA ALA A 21 -3.04 3.50 15.06
C ALA A 21 -4.32 2.68 14.83
N ALA A 22 -5.26 3.26 14.08
CA ALA A 22 -6.31 2.45 13.46
C ALA A 22 -5.57 1.35 12.69
N ASP A 23 -5.85 0.11 13.06
CA ASP A 23 -5.29 -1.14 12.56
C ASP A 23 -5.61 -1.29 11.06
N TYR A 24 -5.05 -0.41 10.21
CA TYR A 24 -5.14 -0.53 8.76
C TYR A 24 -4.16 -1.62 8.36
N ARG A 25 -4.58 -2.86 8.59
CA ARG A 25 -4.00 -4.00 7.92
C ARG A 25 -4.41 -3.85 6.46
N PRO A 26 -3.48 -3.66 5.51
CA PRO A 26 -3.85 -3.62 4.11
C PRO A 26 -4.54 -4.94 3.81
N GLU A 27 -5.86 -4.88 3.60
CA GLU A 27 -6.64 -6.05 3.23
C GLU A 27 -5.99 -6.64 1.99
N LYS A 28 -5.91 -7.98 1.96
CA LYS A 28 -5.51 -8.70 0.77
C LYS A 28 -6.33 -8.14 -0.41
N PRO A 29 -5.70 -7.84 -1.55
CA PRO A 29 -6.43 -7.32 -2.71
C PRO A 29 -7.62 -8.22 -3.04
N PHE A 30 -8.74 -7.62 -3.45
CA PHE A 30 -9.97 -8.35 -3.77
C PHE A 30 -10.55 -7.86 -5.10
N PRO A 31 -11.45 -8.64 -5.74
CA PRO A 31 -12.11 -8.22 -6.97
C PRO A 31 -12.82 -6.87 -6.83
N GLY A 32 -12.49 -5.91 -7.69
CA GLY A 32 -12.98 -4.53 -7.62
C GLY A 32 -12.06 -3.56 -6.87
N SER A 33 -11.03 -4.04 -6.18
CA SER A 33 -10.11 -3.17 -5.44
C SER A 33 -8.95 -2.67 -6.34
N PRO A 34 -8.48 -1.43 -6.15
CA PRO A 34 -7.20 -1.02 -6.69
C PRO A 34 -6.04 -1.64 -5.91
N VAL A 35 -4.91 -1.85 -6.57
CA VAL A 35 -3.64 -2.30 -5.99
C VAL A 35 -2.56 -1.31 -6.36
N LEU A 36 -1.89 -0.78 -5.35
CA LEU A 36 -0.76 0.11 -5.51
C LEU A 36 0.55 -0.67 -5.36
N PHE A 37 1.30 -0.81 -6.44
CA PHE A 37 2.65 -1.34 -6.42
C PHE A 37 3.64 -0.18 -6.27
N SER A 38 4.62 -0.30 -5.39
CA SER A 38 5.58 0.77 -5.13
C SER A 38 7.03 0.31 -5.16
N PHE A 39 7.80 0.86 -6.10
CA PHE A 39 9.16 0.43 -6.41
C PHE A 39 10.17 1.56 -6.13
N ARG A 40 11.37 1.18 -5.67
CA ARG A 40 12.52 2.10 -5.55
C ARG A 40 13.24 2.31 -6.88
N GLU A 41 13.28 1.28 -7.72
CA GLU A 41 13.92 1.29 -9.02
C GLU A 41 12.97 1.81 -10.11
N LYS A 42 13.52 2.42 -11.17
CA LYS A 42 12.74 2.95 -12.30
C LYS A 42 12.03 1.82 -13.05
N VAL A 43 10.70 1.82 -12.97
CA VAL A 43 9.81 0.93 -13.72
C VAL A 43 9.48 1.57 -15.08
N LYS A 44 9.36 0.75 -16.12
CA LYS A 44 8.87 1.14 -17.46
C LYS A 44 7.38 0.83 -17.62
N LYS A 45 6.97 -0.37 -17.21
CA LYS A 45 5.59 -0.84 -17.23
C LYS A 45 5.41 -2.04 -16.31
N LEU A 46 4.17 -2.34 -15.96
CA LEU A 46 3.76 -3.52 -15.23
C LEU A 46 2.63 -4.20 -16.00
N THR A 47 2.67 -5.52 -16.11
CA THR A 47 1.61 -6.32 -16.72
C THR A 47 0.94 -7.18 -15.66
N PHE A 48 -0.38 -7.08 -15.55
CA PHE A 48 -1.20 -7.79 -14.58
C PHE A 48 -2.58 -8.06 -15.18
N LEU A 49 -3.11 -9.29 -15.01
CA LEU A 49 -4.39 -9.72 -15.60
C LEU A 49 -4.49 -9.42 -17.12
N GLY A 50 -3.39 -9.62 -17.86
CA GLY A 50 -3.30 -9.35 -19.30
C GLY A 50 -3.29 -7.87 -19.70
N ARG A 51 -3.32 -6.93 -18.73
CA ARG A 51 -3.33 -5.48 -18.97
C ARG A 51 -1.98 -4.87 -18.64
N THR A 52 -1.61 -3.83 -19.38
CA THR A 52 -0.37 -3.07 -19.15
C THR A 52 -0.70 -1.76 -18.42
N PHE A 53 0.05 -1.49 -17.36
CA PHE A 53 -0.05 -0.31 -16.53
C PHE A 53 1.29 0.44 -16.56
N TYR A 54 1.21 1.77 -16.51
CA TYR A 54 2.37 2.65 -16.57
C TYR A 54 2.65 3.28 -15.21
N PRO A 55 3.92 3.47 -14.84
CA PRO A 55 4.27 4.04 -13.55
C PRO A 55 4.13 5.56 -13.54
N PHE A 56 3.90 6.09 -12.34
CA PHE A 56 3.97 7.51 -12.03
C PHE A 56 4.90 7.72 -10.82
N ALA A 57 5.46 8.92 -10.69
CA ALA A 57 6.32 9.27 -9.56
C ALA A 57 5.46 9.76 -8.39
N PHE A 58 5.67 9.19 -7.19
CA PHE A 58 5.00 9.64 -5.97
C PHE A 58 5.93 9.44 -4.77
N GLN A 59 6.15 10.51 -3.98
CA GLN A 59 7.00 10.48 -2.78
C GLN A 59 8.39 9.84 -3.00
N GLY A 60 9.05 10.16 -4.13
CA GLY A 60 10.36 9.62 -4.47
C GLY A 60 10.37 8.14 -4.90
N ARG A 61 9.19 7.55 -5.18
CA ARG A 61 9.03 6.16 -5.62
C ARG A 61 8.36 6.09 -6.99
N TYR A 62 8.57 4.99 -7.68
CA TYR A 62 7.85 4.64 -8.90
C TYR A 62 6.66 3.77 -8.53
N CYS A 63 5.46 4.32 -8.68
CA CYS A 63 4.23 3.67 -8.29
C CYS A 63 3.44 3.24 -9.53
N VAL A 64 2.77 2.10 -9.44
CA VAL A 64 1.81 1.64 -10.46
C VAL A 64 0.50 1.34 -9.77
N LEU A 65 -0.58 1.95 -10.24
CA LEU A 65 -1.94 1.69 -9.76
C LEU A 65 -2.63 0.74 -10.76
N ALA A 66 -2.92 -0.48 -10.33
CA ALA A 66 -3.65 -1.46 -11.13
C ALA A 66 -5.04 -1.71 -10.53
N ALA A 67 -6.06 -1.78 -11.37
CA ALA A 67 -7.40 -2.16 -10.93
C ALA A 67 -7.62 -3.66 -11.11
N ILE A 68 -8.16 -4.33 -10.10
CA ILE A 68 -8.67 -5.70 -10.21
C ILE A 68 -10.13 -5.61 -10.67
N PRO A 69 -10.50 -6.14 -11.85
CA PRO A 69 -11.90 -6.18 -12.27
C PRO A 69 -12.79 -6.94 -11.29
N LEU A 70 -14.04 -6.50 -11.12
CA LEU A 70 -15.03 -7.15 -10.24
C LEU A 70 -15.29 -8.62 -10.59
N TRP A 71 -15.15 -8.99 -11.88
CA TRP A 71 -15.34 -10.35 -12.37
C TRP A 71 -14.09 -11.24 -12.23
N THR A 72 -13.02 -10.75 -11.60
CA THR A 72 -11.81 -11.56 -11.36
C THR A 72 -12.12 -12.60 -10.29
N SER A 73 -11.88 -13.88 -10.58
CA SER A 73 -12.02 -14.92 -9.56
C SER A 73 -10.91 -14.80 -8.50
N PRO A 74 -11.17 -15.05 -7.22
CA PRO A 74 -10.10 -15.13 -6.21
C PRO A 74 -9.05 -16.16 -6.61
N GLY A 75 -7.77 -15.86 -6.42
CA GLY A 75 -6.69 -16.73 -6.89
C GLY A 75 -5.33 -16.05 -7.00
N ARG A 76 -4.33 -16.80 -7.47
CA ARG A 76 -2.97 -16.28 -7.71
C ARG A 76 -2.79 -15.92 -9.17
N TYR A 77 -2.37 -14.68 -9.40
CA TYR A 77 -2.21 -14.13 -10.73
C TYR A 77 -0.78 -13.64 -10.95
N PRO A 78 -0.18 -13.91 -12.12
CA PRO A 78 1.16 -13.44 -12.43
C PRO A 78 1.18 -11.93 -12.61
N VAL A 79 2.21 -11.30 -12.03
CA VAL A 79 2.57 -9.90 -12.21
C VAL A 79 3.96 -9.85 -12.82
N ALA A 80 4.08 -9.20 -13.98
CA ALA A 80 5.36 -8.97 -14.63
C ALA A 80 5.73 -7.48 -14.57
N VAL A 81 6.87 -7.16 -13.98
CA VAL A 81 7.37 -5.79 -13.84
C VAL A 81 8.60 -5.61 -14.71
N PHE A 82 8.55 -4.62 -15.59
CA PHE A 82 9.62 -4.31 -16.53
C PHE A 82 10.37 -3.08 -16.03
N PHE A 83 11.61 -3.27 -15.61
CA PHE A 83 12.55 -2.23 -15.20
C PHE A 83 13.41 -1.80 -16.39
N THR A 84 14.22 -0.77 -16.20
CA THR A 84 15.23 -0.39 -17.21
C THR A 84 16.25 -1.49 -17.42
N GLY A 85 16.65 -2.21 -16.36
CA GLY A 85 17.68 -3.25 -16.39
C GLY A 85 17.18 -4.70 -16.50
N GLY A 86 15.87 -4.94 -16.67
CA GLY A 86 15.36 -6.31 -16.79
C GLY A 86 13.89 -6.47 -16.43
N LYS A 87 13.45 -7.73 -16.33
CA LYS A 87 12.07 -8.13 -15.99
C LYS A 87 12.10 -8.93 -14.67
N LYS A 88 11.17 -8.63 -13.76
CA LYS A 88 10.90 -9.45 -12.56
C LYS A 88 9.46 -9.95 -12.60
N GLU A 89 9.24 -11.18 -12.18
CA GLU A 89 7.90 -11.79 -12.10
C GLU A 89 7.62 -12.29 -10.69
N PHE A 90 6.39 -12.10 -10.23
CA PHE A 90 5.88 -12.64 -8.98
C PHE A 90 4.39 -12.91 -9.10
N SER A 91 3.79 -13.58 -8.11
CA SER A 91 2.34 -13.80 -8.06
C SER A 91 1.69 -12.89 -7.04
N LEU A 92 0.57 -12.26 -7.42
CA LEU A 92 -0.31 -11.55 -6.49
C LEU A 92 -1.51 -12.44 -6.18
N GLU A 93 -1.81 -12.56 -4.89
CA GLU A 93 -3.01 -13.24 -4.43
C GLU A 93 -4.17 -12.24 -4.35
N VAL A 94 -5.21 -12.51 -5.11
CA VAL A 94 -6.49 -11.78 -5.17
C VAL A 94 -7.57 -12.62 -4.48
#